data_AF-A0A0F7TVR4-F1
#
_entry.id   AF-A0A0F7TVR4-F1
#
_cell.length_a   1.000
_cell.length_b   1.000
_cell.length_c   1.000
_cell.angle_alpha   90.00
_cell.angle_beta   90.00
_cell.angle_gamma   90.00
#
_symmetry.space_group_name_H-M   'P 1'
#
loop_
_entity.id
_entity.type
_entity.pdbx_description
1 polymer ?
#
loop_
_entity_poly.entity_id
_entity_poly.type
_entity_poly.pdbx_seq_one_letter_code
_entity_poly.pdbx_strand_id
1 'polypeptide(L)'
;MHLDGIEKRLETSVSDCDPSIRTEMIDQNALERNKQLVKDFYRRVFDGQNASAVKDFVTEGYIQHGAHVPPGRAGLEGFVRMIFPDGPVPEPKEMRNPPTLMIAEGDMVVVSAYFPQPDAEHPGETYDYYVFDAFRIEDGKLAEHWSSINKVAPPIVHDSVPESSGKSTAMSRYKNIAIVGAGIGGLAAAVRLRREGFDVDVYEQASELRELGAAVGLRPRTVKILESWGLKDRYLPCTSRVGNIFSLDGRTGAPIGEIVIPSETDDPDENWSDIIHRADLHSLLSSEIPHERIHLSHKCIRVTDLGDHVELAFSDGTTTTAAAVVGADGIHSRIRPVIMQTEAVFSGLQGHRGTLPFEKVKDMLPENLPCNWLLMNPDGVLSLFIVLPYAGGEHIAFDAVLPAQEAVSESWRNTTTRDELIRRLAGFEPRVQEIVRRFDQDGVLAFSMYDRDPIPVWTKNRITLLGDAAHPMLPTEGQGANMAIQDAQILGDCLSGATTDQFPVALQDYAELRIPITREIQQKSRDKRPFDFEMPPHLTM
;
A
#
# COMPACT_ATOMS: atom_id res chain seq x y z
N MET A 1 -65.45 -11.44 -14.35
CA MET A 1 -65.97 -10.46 -13.37
C MET A 1 -65.62 -10.94 -11.97
N HIS A 2 -64.32 -10.99 -11.62
CA HIS A 2 -63.81 -11.26 -10.25
C HIS A 2 -62.27 -11.13 -10.25
N LEU A 3 -61.77 -9.91 -10.45
CA LEU A 3 -60.37 -9.55 -10.19
C LEU A 3 -60.31 -8.26 -9.35
N ASP A 4 -61.26 -7.34 -9.53
CA ASP A 4 -61.44 -6.15 -8.67
C ASP A 4 -61.76 -6.46 -7.18
N GLY A 5 -62.11 -7.71 -6.86
CA GLY A 5 -62.47 -8.13 -5.50
C GLY A 5 -61.28 -8.62 -4.64
N ILE A 6 -60.13 -8.90 -5.25
CA ILE A 6 -58.94 -9.40 -4.55
C ILE A 6 -58.02 -8.23 -4.17
N GLU A 7 -57.86 -7.22 -5.04
CA GLU A 7 -57.13 -5.99 -4.71
C GLU A 7 -57.78 -5.24 -3.55
N LYS A 8 -59.12 -5.17 -3.51
CA LYS A 8 -59.87 -4.52 -2.42
C LYS A 8 -59.78 -5.24 -1.07
N ARG A 9 -59.47 -6.55 -1.06
CA ARG A 9 -59.28 -7.34 0.18
C ARG A 9 -57.86 -7.28 0.73
N LEU A 10 -56.87 -6.93 -0.09
CA LEU A 10 -55.50 -6.68 0.36
C LEU A 10 -55.31 -5.22 0.82
N GLU A 11 -56.02 -4.26 0.22
CA GLU A 11 -56.01 -2.86 0.68
C GLU A 11 -56.69 -2.66 2.05
N THR A 12 -57.64 -3.53 2.42
CA THR A 12 -58.34 -3.45 3.71
C THR A 12 -57.66 -4.18 4.87
N SER A 13 -56.55 -4.91 4.65
CA SER A 13 -55.77 -5.52 5.76
C SER A 13 -54.49 -4.75 6.11
N VAL A 14 -54.16 -3.69 5.37
CA VAL A 14 -52.98 -2.85 5.61
C VAL A 14 -53.35 -1.58 6.39
N SER A 15 -54.63 -1.20 6.52
CA SER A 15 -55.05 0.00 7.26
C SER A 15 -54.95 -0.11 8.79
N ASP A 16 -54.80 -1.33 9.32
CA ASP A 16 -54.85 -1.59 10.77
C ASP A 16 -53.51 -2.03 11.38
N CYS A 17 -52.43 -2.09 10.58
CA CYS A 17 -51.09 -2.43 11.08
C CYS A 17 -50.36 -1.23 11.69
N ASP A 18 -49.61 -1.48 12.76
CA ASP A 18 -48.71 -0.54 13.42
C ASP A 18 -47.78 0.17 12.41
N PRO A 19 -47.61 1.51 12.48
CA PRO A 19 -46.71 2.27 11.60
C PRO A 19 -45.28 1.72 11.52
N SER A 20 -44.77 1.13 12.60
CA SER A 20 -43.44 0.48 12.64
C SER A 20 -43.37 -0.75 11.73
N ILE A 21 -44.36 -1.64 11.84
CA ILE A 21 -44.50 -2.85 11.02
C ILE A 21 -44.70 -2.48 9.55
N ARG A 22 -45.43 -1.40 9.24
CA ARG A 22 -45.57 -0.91 7.86
C ARG A 22 -44.25 -0.43 7.28
N THR A 23 -43.46 0.28 8.06
CA THR A 23 -42.15 0.79 7.63
C THR A 23 -41.20 -0.36 7.38
N GLU A 24 -41.14 -1.35 8.28
CA GLU A 24 -40.37 -2.60 8.09
C GLU A 24 -40.85 -3.41 6.87
N MET A 25 -42.17 -3.52 6.64
CA MET A 25 -42.71 -4.20 5.46
C MET A 25 -42.39 -3.45 4.14
N ILE A 26 -42.44 -2.12 4.15
CA ILE A 26 -42.08 -1.29 2.97
C ILE A 26 -40.59 -1.45 2.67
N ASP A 27 -39.76 -1.46 3.69
CA ASP A 27 -38.32 -1.66 3.59
C ASP A 27 -37.99 -3.05 3.06
N GLN A 28 -38.56 -4.10 3.65
CA GLN A 28 -38.37 -5.48 3.18
C GLN A 28 -38.83 -5.67 1.72
N ASN A 29 -39.94 -5.05 1.32
CA ASN A 29 -40.41 -5.08 -0.07
C ASN A 29 -39.46 -4.32 -1.01
N ALA A 30 -38.80 -3.26 -0.55
CA ALA A 30 -37.78 -2.55 -1.31
C ALA A 30 -36.53 -3.42 -1.50
N LEU A 31 -36.07 -4.08 -0.43
CA LEU A 31 -34.94 -4.99 -0.48
C LEU A 31 -35.18 -6.18 -1.42
N GLU A 32 -36.37 -6.78 -1.41
CA GLU A 32 -36.69 -7.86 -2.36
C GLU A 32 -36.81 -7.37 -3.81
N ARG A 33 -37.30 -6.15 -4.06
CA ARG A 33 -37.25 -5.54 -5.39
C ARG A 33 -35.81 -5.33 -5.87
N ASN A 34 -34.92 -4.88 -4.98
CA ASN A 34 -33.50 -4.68 -5.27
C ASN A 34 -32.82 -6.00 -5.64
N LYS A 35 -33.04 -7.07 -4.87
CA LYS A 35 -32.57 -8.42 -5.21
C LYS A 35 -33.11 -8.90 -6.56
N GLN A 36 -34.40 -8.66 -6.82
CA GLN A 36 -35.04 -9.07 -8.07
C GLN A 36 -34.46 -8.32 -9.28
N LEU A 37 -34.17 -7.02 -9.14
CA LEU A 37 -33.50 -6.21 -10.17
C LEU A 37 -32.15 -6.83 -10.57
N VAL A 38 -31.33 -7.22 -9.60
CA VAL A 38 -30.02 -7.84 -9.86
C VAL A 38 -30.18 -9.22 -10.52
N LYS A 39 -31.14 -10.04 -10.07
CA LYS A 39 -31.43 -11.33 -10.70
C LYS A 39 -31.85 -11.17 -12.17
N ASP A 40 -32.76 -10.23 -12.45
CA ASP A 40 -33.23 -9.98 -13.81
C ASP A 40 -32.13 -9.37 -14.68
N PHE A 41 -31.24 -8.56 -14.10
CA PHE A 41 -30.05 -8.07 -14.79
C PHE A 41 -29.17 -9.22 -15.28
N TYR A 42 -28.75 -10.15 -14.41
CA TYR A 42 -27.96 -11.32 -14.85
C TYR A 42 -28.70 -12.19 -15.87
N ARG A 43 -29.97 -12.49 -15.61
CA ARG A 43 -30.80 -13.35 -16.46
C ARG A 43 -31.01 -12.78 -17.86
N ARG A 44 -31.26 -11.47 -17.97
CA ARG A 44 -31.61 -10.83 -19.24
C ARG A 44 -30.39 -10.34 -20.00
N VAL A 45 -29.36 -9.83 -19.30
CA VAL A 45 -28.15 -9.30 -19.94
C VAL A 45 -27.14 -10.41 -20.24
N PHE A 46 -26.77 -11.23 -19.25
CA PHE A 46 -25.70 -12.20 -19.39
C PHE A 46 -26.21 -13.58 -19.85
N ASP A 47 -27.22 -14.15 -19.19
CA ASP A 47 -27.74 -15.47 -19.60
C ASP A 47 -28.53 -15.39 -20.92
N GLY A 48 -29.24 -14.29 -21.14
CA GLY A 48 -29.88 -13.92 -22.40
C GLY A 48 -28.92 -13.36 -23.45
N GLN A 49 -27.65 -13.14 -23.09
CA GLN A 49 -26.60 -12.61 -23.98
C GLN A 49 -27.03 -11.33 -24.72
N ASN A 50 -27.84 -10.49 -24.08
CA ASN A 50 -28.51 -9.37 -24.70
C ASN A 50 -27.90 -8.04 -24.25
N ALA A 51 -26.87 -7.59 -24.97
CA ALA A 51 -26.23 -6.30 -24.72
C ALA A 51 -27.24 -5.14 -24.77
N SER A 52 -28.26 -5.18 -25.62
CA SER A 52 -29.24 -4.09 -25.74
C SER A 52 -30.16 -3.95 -24.52
N ALA A 53 -30.23 -4.97 -23.66
CA ALA A 53 -31.00 -4.94 -22.41
C ALA A 53 -30.29 -4.17 -21.29
N VAL A 54 -28.97 -3.90 -21.39
CA VAL A 54 -28.20 -3.21 -20.34
C VAL A 54 -28.85 -1.88 -19.93
N LYS A 55 -29.33 -1.09 -20.90
CA LYS A 55 -30.00 0.20 -20.67
C LYS A 55 -31.24 0.13 -19.78
N ASP A 56 -31.89 -1.04 -19.72
CA ASP A 56 -33.09 -1.26 -18.93
C ASP A 56 -32.75 -1.37 -17.43
N PHE A 57 -31.52 -1.79 -17.11
CA PHE A 57 -31.07 -2.12 -15.75
C PHE A 57 -30.10 -1.10 -15.14
N VAL A 58 -29.29 -0.42 -15.95
CA VAL A 58 -28.23 0.47 -15.42
C VAL A 58 -28.51 1.95 -15.68
N THR A 59 -28.07 2.81 -14.76
CA THR A 59 -28.13 4.27 -14.92
C THR A 59 -27.23 4.73 -16.08
N GLU A 60 -27.39 5.97 -16.56
CA GLU A 60 -26.53 6.51 -17.62
C GLU A 60 -25.09 6.72 -17.12
N GLY A 61 -24.95 7.20 -15.87
CA GLY A 61 -23.68 7.39 -15.17
C GLY A 61 -23.14 6.16 -14.46
N TYR A 62 -23.51 4.94 -14.89
CA TYR A 62 -23.11 3.69 -14.23
C TYR A 62 -21.59 3.60 -14.02
N ILE A 63 -21.15 3.40 -12.77
CA ILE A 63 -19.73 3.28 -12.41
C ILE A 63 -19.37 1.80 -12.29
N GLN A 64 -18.29 1.41 -12.97
CA GLN A 64 -17.76 0.05 -12.95
C GLN A 64 -16.35 0.07 -12.38
N HIS A 65 -16.14 -0.63 -11.26
CA HIS A 65 -14.85 -0.69 -10.58
C HIS A 65 -13.93 -1.80 -11.11
N GLY A 66 -14.47 -2.77 -11.86
CA GLY A 66 -13.67 -3.79 -12.52
C GLY A 66 -12.86 -3.21 -13.69
N ALA A 67 -11.52 -3.27 -13.61
CA ALA A 67 -10.60 -2.67 -14.59
C ALA A 67 -10.76 -3.20 -16.04
N HIS A 68 -11.44 -4.33 -16.22
CA HIS A 68 -11.62 -5.00 -17.51
C HIS A 68 -12.86 -4.54 -18.28
N VAL A 69 -13.72 -3.74 -17.67
CA VAL A 69 -14.98 -3.26 -18.27
C VAL A 69 -14.99 -1.73 -18.21
N PRO A 70 -15.01 -1.03 -19.36
CA PRO A 70 -15.08 0.43 -19.36
C PRO A 70 -16.32 0.93 -18.60
N PRO A 71 -16.22 2.06 -17.87
CA PRO A 71 -17.34 2.58 -17.11
C PRO A 71 -18.45 3.10 -18.04
N GLY A 72 -19.64 3.32 -17.45
CA GLY A 72 -20.83 3.79 -18.14
C GLY A 72 -21.60 2.69 -18.86
N ARG A 73 -22.86 2.98 -19.16
CA ARG A 73 -23.76 2.07 -19.88
C ARG A 73 -23.15 1.55 -21.18
N ALA A 74 -22.56 2.43 -21.98
CA ALA A 74 -21.96 2.06 -23.27
C ALA A 74 -20.75 1.12 -23.11
N GLY A 75 -19.97 1.28 -22.05
CA GLY A 75 -18.85 0.41 -21.72
C GLY A 75 -19.30 -1.00 -21.39
N LEU A 76 -20.31 -1.13 -20.53
CA LEU A 76 -20.91 -2.43 -20.19
C LEU A 76 -21.61 -3.09 -21.40
N GLU A 77 -22.33 -2.33 -22.23
CA GLU A 77 -22.89 -2.84 -23.49
C GLU A 77 -21.80 -3.39 -24.43
N GLY A 78 -20.71 -2.65 -24.58
CA GLY A 78 -19.56 -3.06 -25.39
C GLY A 78 -18.93 -4.36 -24.87
N PHE A 79 -18.78 -4.47 -23.55
CA PHE A 79 -18.29 -5.69 -22.92
C PHE A 79 -19.19 -6.89 -23.18
N VAL A 80 -20.51 -6.76 -23.01
CA VAL A 80 -21.46 -7.85 -23.27
C VAL A 80 -21.41 -8.30 -24.74
N ARG A 81 -21.29 -7.37 -25.70
CA ARG A 81 -21.09 -7.71 -27.13
C ARG A 81 -19.77 -8.42 -27.39
N MET A 82 -18.71 -8.06 -26.67
CA MET A 82 -17.40 -8.67 -26.81
C MET A 82 -17.39 -10.13 -26.34
N ILE A 83 -18.01 -10.42 -25.19
CA ILE A 83 -18.06 -11.78 -24.63
C ILE A 83 -19.11 -12.67 -25.30
N PHE A 84 -20.18 -12.08 -25.85
CA PHE A 84 -21.25 -12.80 -26.55
C PHE A 84 -21.51 -12.19 -27.94
N PRO A 85 -20.59 -12.37 -28.91
CA PRO A 85 -20.72 -11.77 -30.25
C PRO A 85 -21.94 -12.28 -31.04
N ASP A 86 -22.39 -13.51 -30.74
CA ASP A 86 -23.51 -14.17 -31.41
C ASP A 86 -24.87 -13.99 -30.69
N GLY A 87 -24.90 -13.23 -29.59
CA GLY A 87 -26.13 -12.92 -28.87
C GLY A 87 -27.07 -11.96 -29.64
N PRO A 88 -28.34 -11.79 -29.21
CA PRO A 88 -28.97 -12.38 -28.05
C PRO A 88 -29.50 -13.80 -28.28
N VAL A 89 -29.63 -14.55 -27.19
CA VAL A 89 -30.32 -15.86 -27.17
C VAL A 89 -31.69 -15.72 -26.50
N PRO A 90 -32.63 -16.67 -26.71
CA PRO A 90 -33.92 -16.64 -26.02
C PRO A 90 -33.75 -16.53 -24.50
N GLU A 91 -34.45 -15.56 -23.91
CA GLU A 91 -34.34 -15.24 -22.48
C GLU A 91 -34.71 -16.46 -21.63
N PRO A 92 -33.81 -16.95 -20.76
CA PRO A 92 -34.10 -18.09 -19.93
C PRO A 92 -35.10 -17.71 -18.82
N LYS A 93 -35.97 -18.66 -18.46
CA LYS A 93 -36.99 -18.43 -17.41
C LYS A 93 -36.37 -18.25 -16.02
N GLU A 94 -35.23 -18.88 -15.78
CA GLU A 94 -34.47 -18.83 -14.54
C GLU A 94 -33.01 -18.50 -14.85
N MET A 95 -32.26 -18.03 -13.84
CA MET A 95 -30.83 -17.80 -13.98
C MET A 95 -30.09 -19.14 -14.19
N ARG A 96 -29.13 -19.17 -15.11
CA ARG A 96 -28.34 -20.38 -15.39
C ARG A 96 -27.44 -20.76 -14.21
N ASN A 97 -26.91 -19.76 -13.53
CA ASN A 97 -26.10 -19.93 -12.32
C ASN A 97 -26.65 -19.04 -11.20
N PRO A 98 -27.62 -19.54 -10.41
CA PRO A 98 -28.18 -18.76 -9.31
C PRO A 98 -27.13 -18.55 -8.21
N PRO A 99 -27.14 -17.38 -7.54
CA PRO A 99 -26.16 -17.10 -6.50
C PRO A 99 -26.38 -17.96 -5.25
N THR A 100 -25.28 -18.33 -4.60
CA THR A 100 -25.26 -19.05 -3.34
C THR A 100 -25.81 -18.18 -2.20
N LEU A 101 -25.52 -16.89 -2.23
CA LEU A 101 -25.99 -15.91 -1.27
C LEU A 101 -26.30 -14.59 -1.98
N MET A 102 -27.41 -13.96 -1.59
CA MET A 102 -27.78 -12.62 -2.05
C MET A 102 -28.38 -11.83 -0.88
N ILE A 103 -27.71 -10.75 -0.50
CA ILE A 103 -28.10 -9.86 0.59
C ILE A 103 -28.45 -8.50 -0.01
N ALA A 104 -29.49 -7.87 0.51
CA ALA A 104 -29.80 -6.47 0.20
C ALA A 104 -29.98 -5.71 1.51
N GLU A 105 -29.38 -4.53 1.58
CA GLU A 105 -29.47 -3.62 2.72
C GLU A 105 -29.41 -2.17 2.19
N GLY A 106 -30.41 -1.37 2.52
CA GLY A 106 -30.56 -0.03 1.94
C GLY A 106 -30.59 -0.05 0.41
N ASP A 107 -29.69 0.71 -0.20
CA ASP A 107 -29.51 0.81 -1.65
C ASP A 107 -28.49 -0.20 -2.21
N MET A 108 -27.97 -1.11 -1.39
CA MET A 108 -26.95 -2.06 -1.78
C MET A 108 -27.50 -3.47 -1.97
N VAL A 109 -26.99 -4.19 -2.96
CA VAL A 109 -27.19 -5.63 -3.16
C VAL A 109 -25.85 -6.31 -3.33
N VAL A 110 -25.58 -7.32 -2.51
CA VAL A 110 -24.37 -8.13 -2.56
C VAL A 110 -24.73 -9.55 -2.97
N VAL A 111 -23.95 -10.09 -3.89
CA VAL A 111 -24.11 -11.41 -4.50
C VAL A 111 -22.83 -12.19 -4.28
N SER A 112 -22.97 -13.42 -3.79
CA SER A 112 -21.89 -14.41 -3.79
C SER A 112 -22.37 -15.64 -4.53
N ALA A 113 -21.62 -16.04 -5.56
CA ALA A 113 -21.97 -17.18 -6.40
C ALA A 113 -20.74 -18.09 -6.59
N TYR A 114 -21.01 -19.37 -6.77
CA TYR A 114 -20.00 -20.35 -7.18
C TYR A 114 -19.98 -20.46 -8.71
N PHE A 115 -18.81 -20.45 -9.32
CA PHE A 115 -18.64 -20.44 -10.77
C PHE A 115 -17.53 -21.41 -11.20
N PRO A 116 -17.85 -22.67 -11.57
CA PRO A 116 -16.84 -23.60 -12.03
C PRO A 116 -16.32 -23.17 -13.41
N GLN A 117 -15.00 -23.20 -13.60
CA GLN A 117 -14.34 -22.90 -14.87
C GLN A 117 -13.46 -24.07 -15.31
N PRO A 118 -13.25 -24.29 -16.61
CA PRO A 118 -12.28 -25.30 -17.06
C PRO A 118 -10.90 -25.04 -16.43
N ASP A 119 -10.28 -26.09 -15.90
CA ASP A 119 -8.94 -25.98 -15.32
C ASP A 119 -7.91 -25.82 -16.45
N ALA A 120 -7.19 -24.70 -16.44
CA ALA A 120 -6.17 -24.38 -17.42
C ALA A 120 -4.93 -25.31 -17.31
N GLU A 121 -4.74 -25.94 -16.15
CA GLU A 121 -3.61 -26.83 -15.84
C GLU A 121 -3.97 -28.31 -16.00
N HIS A 122 -5.25 -28.67 -15.88
CA HIS A 122 -5.75 -30.04 -15.97
C HIS A 122 -6.83 -30.17 -17.08
N PRO A 123 -6.43 -30.43 -18.34
CA PRO A 123 -7.37 -30.50 -19.45
C PRO A 123 -8.46 -31.57 -19.24
N GLY A 124 -9.71 -31.11 -19.13
CA GLY A 124 -10.89 -31.96 -18.88
C GLY A 124 -11.45 -31.86 -17.47
N GLU A 125 -10.77 -31.17 -16.56
CA GLU A 125 -11.25 -30.88 -15.20
C GLU A 125 -11.83 -29.46 -15.11
N THR A 126 -12.60 -29.20 -14.04
CA THR A 126 -13.10 -27.86 -13.71
C THR A 126 -12.56 -27.43 -12.37
N TYR A 127 -12.14 -26.18 -12.28
CA TYR A 127 -11.72 -25.55 -11.06
C TYR A 127 -12.83 -24.65 -10.50
N ASP A 128 -13.00 -24.73 -9.18
CA ASP A 128 -14.02 -24.01 -8.41
C ASP A 128 -13.63 -22.54 -8.24
N TYR A 129 -14.43 -21.59 -8.72
CA TYR A 129 -14.28 -20.17 -8.38
C TYR A 129 -15.47 -19.69 -7.55
N TYR A 130 -15.24 -18.69 -6.70
CA TYR A 130 -16.28 -17.88 -6.09
C TYR A 130 -16.24 -16.48 -6.72
N VAL A 131 -17.43 -15.97 -7.03
CA VAL A 131 -17.65 -14.62 -7.53
C VAL A 131 -18.34 -13.83 -6.44
N PHE A 132 -17.83 -12.63 -6.19
CA PHE A 132 -18.46 -11.61 -5.38
C PHE A 132 -18.83 -10.45 -6.28
N ASP A 133 -20.08 -10.04 -6.27
CA ASP A 133 -20.54 -8.83 -6.93
C ASP A 133 -21.34 -7.98 -5.94
N ALA A 134 -21.05 -6.68 -5.87
CA ALA A 134 -21.81 -5.72 -5.09
C ALA A 134 -22.34 -4.61 -6.01
N PHE A 135 -23.60 -4.22 -5.82
CA PHE A 135 -24.27 -3.20 -6.62
C PHE A 135 -24.87 -2.13 -5.73
N ARG A 136 -24.68 -0.86 -6.10
CA ARG A 136 -25.48 0.25 -5.57
C ARG A 136 -26.66 0.53 -6.51
N ILE A 137 -27.83 0.77 -5.95
CA ILE A 137 -29.08 1.01 -6.67
C ILE A 137 -29.51 2.46 -6.49
N GLU A 138 -29.81 3.12 -7.60
CA GLU A 138 -30.31 4.49 -7.63
C GLU A 138 -31.51 4.55 -8.56
N ASP A 139 -32.63 5.09 -8.08
CA ASP A 139 -33.88 5.20 -8.82
C ASP A 139 -34.36 3.89 -9.49
N GLY A 140 -34.17 2.76 -8.80
CA GLY A 140 -34.56 1.43 -9.29
C GLY A 140 -33.66 0.87 -10.40
N LYS A 141 -32.46 1.42 -10.57
CA LYS A 141 -31.43 0.95 -11.52
C LYS A 141 -30.09 0.76 -10.83
N LEU A 142 -29.25 -0.09 -11.40
CA LEU A 142 -27.87 -0.27 -10.96
C LEU A 142 -27.06 0.97 -11.32
N ALA A 143 -26.51 1.64 -10.31
CA ALA A 143 -25.72 2.87 -10.45
C ALA A 143 -24.22 2.60 -10.36
N GLU A 144 -23.82 1.56 -9.62
CA GLU A 144 -22.42 1.28 -9.35
C GLU A 144 -22.21 -0.20 -9.09
N HIS A 145 -21.04 -0.72 -9.43
CA HIS A 145 -20.73 -2.13 -9.31
C HIS A 145 -19.27 -2.41 -8.97
N TRP A 146 -19.07 -3.30 -8.00
CA TRP A 146 -17.79 -3.88 -7.60
C TRP A 146 -17.83 -5.38 -7.82
N SER A 147 -16.75 -5.97 -8.34
CA SER A 147 -16.65 -7.41 -8.58
C SER A 147 -15.30 -7.97 -8.15
N SER A 148 -15.30 -9.24 -7.73
CA SER A 148 -14.11 -10.05 -7.49
C SER A 148 -14.39 -11.49 -7.89
N ILE A 149 -13.43 -12.15 -8.53
CA ILE A 149 -13.50 -13.57 -8.89
C ILE A 149 -12.27 -14.24 -8.28
N ASN A 150 -12.50 -15.17 -7.36
CA ASN A 150 -11.45 -15.80 -6.57
C ASN A 150 -11.48 -17.31 -6.74
N LYS A 151 -10.31 -17.91 -6.90
CA LYS A 151 -10.10 -19.35 -7.05
C LYS A 151 -10.32 -20.04 -5.68
N VAL A 152 -11.25 -20.98 -5.56
CA VAL A 152 -11.54 -21.71 -4.31
C VAL A 152 -10.40 -22.70 -4.04
N ALA A 153 -9.72 -22.56 -2.91
CA ALA A 153 -8.74 -23.57 -2.48
C ALA A 153 -9.47 -24.90 -2.16
N PRO A 154 -8.97 -26.07 -2.59
CA PRO A 154 -9.62 -27.34 -2.28
C PRO A 154 -9.77 -27.52 -0.76
N PRO A 155 -10.91 -28.02 -0.27
CA PRO A 155 -11.11 -28.23 1.16
C PRO A 155 -10.08 -29.21 1.71
N ILE A 156 -9.47 -28.85 2.84
CA ILE A 156 -8.56 -29.71 3.58
C ILE A 156 -9.38 -30.86 4.17
N VAL A 157 -9.20 -32.07 3.64
CA VAL A 157 -9.72 -33.28 4.27
C VAL A 157 -8.91 -33.51 5.54
N HIS A 158 -9.46 -33.12 6.68
CA HIS A 158 -8.95 -33.53 7.99
C HIS A 158 -9.30 -35.00 8.20
N ASP A 159 -8.47 -35.91 7.68
CA ASP A 159 -8.54 -37.30 8.10
C ASP A 159 -8.18 -37.38 9.59
N SER A 160 -9.07 -38.02 10.34
CA SER A 160 -8.94 -38.29 11.76
C SER A 160 -7.60 -38.97 12.04
N VAL A 161 -6.84 -38.36 12.97
CA VAL A 161 -5.52 -38.82 13.43
C VAL A 161 -5.57 -40.31 13.82
N PRO A 162 -4.84 -41.20 13.13
CA PRO A 162 -4.56 -42.52 13.66
C PRO A 162 -3.38 -42.42 14.62
N GLU A 163 -3.53 -43.04 15.79
CA GLU A 163 -2.46 -43.23 16.76
C GLU A 163 -1.22 -43.89 16.15
N SER A 164 -0.09 -43.50 16.73
CA SER A 164 1.29 -43.81 16.38
C SER A 164 1.55 -45.20 15.78
N SER A 165 2.15 -45.23 14.60
CA SER A 165 3.22 -46.19 14.30
C SER A 165 4.24 -45.53 13.37
N GLY A 166 5.51 -45.63 13.76
CA GLY A 166 6.60 -44.85 13.21
C GLY A 166 6.71 -44.91 11.68
N LYS A 167 6.55 -43.75 11.05
CA LYS A 167 7.22 -43.40 9.81
C LYS A 167 7.76 -41.99 9.98
N SER A 168 9.07 -41.87 9.83
CA SER A 168 9.80 -40.62 9.69
C SER A 168 9.07 -39.72 8.69
N THR A 169 8.39 -38.69 9.19
CA THR A 169 7.95 -37.56 8.37
C THR A 169 9.21 -36.86 7.90
N ALA A 170 9.46 -36.87 6.59
CA ALA A 170 10.45 -35.98 6.02
C ALA A 170 10.06 -34.56 6.44
N MET A 171 10.92 -33.89 7.21
CA MET A 171 10.83 -32.46 7.43
C MET A 171 10.70 -31.79 6.06
N SER A 172 9.81 -30.79 5.93
CA SER A 172 9.78 -29.91 4.75
C SER A 172 11.22 -29.58 4.33
N ARG A 173 11.55 -29.87 3.07
CA ARG A 173 12.91 -29.74 2.52
C ARG A 173 13.42 -28.29 2.58
N TYR A 174 12.53 -27.31 2.73
CA TYR A 174 12.85 -25.88 2.71
C TYR A 174 12.01 -25.14 3.78
N LYS A 175 12.57 -24.91 4.97
CA LYS A 175 11.91 -24.12 6.04
C LYS A 175 12.16 -22.61 5.95
N ASN A 176 12.91 -22.15 4.94
CA ASN A 176 13.55 -20.84 4.95
C ASN A 176 12.84 -19.82 4.05
N ILE A 177 12.71 -18.58 4.53
CA ILE A 177 12.33 -17.40 3.73
C ILE A 177 13.59 -16.55 3.53
N ALA A 178 13.93 -16.27 2.27
CA ALA A 178 15.05 -15.39 1.95
C ALA A 178 14.56 -13.95 1.72
N ILE A 179 15.20 -12.98 2.37
CA ILE A 179 14.95 -11.55 2.18
C ILE A 179 16.15 -10.96 1.46
N VAL A 180 15.92 -10.30 0.32
CA VAL A 180 16.98 -9.63 -0.45
C VAL A 180 16.93 -8.14 -0.12
N GLY A 181 17.95 -7.64 0.58
CA GLY A 181 18.10 -6.26 1.04
C GLY A 181 17.95 -6.13 2.56
N ALA A 182 18.94 -5.54 3.22
CA ALA A 182 18.93 -5.28 4.66
C ALA A 182 18.67 -3.80 5.01
N GLY A 183 17.85 -3.11 4.21
CA GLY A 183 17.30 -1.81 4.57
C GLY A 183 16.17 -1.93 5.61
N ILE A 184 15.56 -0.80 5.98
CA ILE A 184 14.46 -0.76 6.98
C ILE A 184 13.36 -1.79 6.66
N GLY A 185 12.88 -1.84 5.41
CA GLY A 185 11.82 -2.78 5.02
C GLY A 185 12.22 -4.25 5.17
N GLY A 186 13.39 -4.63 4.65
CA GLY A 186 13.87 -6.02 4.74
C GLY A 186 14.14 -6.46 6.18
N LEU A 187 14.72 -5.58 7.00
CA LEU A 187 14.92 -5.87 8.43
C LEU A 187 13.59 -5.94 9.18
N ALA A 188 12.64 -5.05 8.91
CA ALA A 188 11.31 -5.12 9.52
C ALA A 188 10.59 -6.43 9.16
N ALA A 189 10.67 -6.85 7.90
CA ALA A 189 10.12 -8.13 7.44
C ALA A 189 10.78 -9.31 8.17
N ALA A 190 12.11 -9.28 8.32
CA ALA A 190 12.83 -10.31 9.07
C ALA A 190 12.40 -10.37 10.54
N VAL A 191 12.28 -9.23 11.22
CA VAL A 191 11.81 -9.16 12.62
C VAL A 191 10.41 -9.74 12.73
N ARG A 192 9.47 -9.31 11.89
CA ARG A 192 8.08 -9.78 11.92
C ARG A 192 7.97 -11.28 11.64
N LEU A 193 8.62 -11.78 10.60
CA LEU A 193 8.53 -13.17 10.18
C LEU A 193 9.18 -14.12 11.19
N ARG A 194 10.31 -13.72 11.79
CA ARG A 194 10.93 -14.51 12.87
C ARG A 194 10.03 -14.61 14.10
N ARG A 195 9.24 -13.58 14.40
CA ARG A 195 8.25 -13.60 15.49
C ARG A 195 7.08 -14.55 15.21
N GLU A 196 6.78 -14.83 13.94
CA GLU A 196 5.87 -15.91 13.52
C GLU A 196 6.53 -17.30 13.55
N GLY A 197 7.80 -17.40 13.93
CA GLY A 197 8.52 -18.67 14.02
C GLY A 197 9.12 -19.15 12.70
N PHE A 198 9.14 -18.32 11.66
CA PHE A 198 9.83 -18.66 10.41
C PHE A 198 11.35 -18.64 10.56
N ASP A 199 12.02 -19.52 9.81
CA ASP A 199 13.45 -19.39 9.58
C ASP A 199 13.68 -18.38 8.44
N VAL A 200 14.51 -17.38 8.69
CA VAL A 200 14.69 -16.23 7.81
C VAL A 200 16.16 -15.88 7.69
N ASP A 201 16.63 -15.79 6.45
CA ASP A 201 17.95 -15.28 6.09
C ASP A 201 17.82 -13.98 5.29
N VAL A 202 18.60 -12.96 5.66
CA VAL A 202 18.66 -11.65 5.01
C VAL A 202 19.96 -11.54 4.23
N TYR A 203 19.91 -11.18 2.95
CA TYR A 203 21.06 -11.05 2.07
C TYR A 203 21.26 -9.58 1.66
N GLU A 204 22.43 -9.01 1.95
CA GLU A 204 22.75 -7.61 1.71
C GLU A 204 24.01 -7.48 0.85
N GLN A 205 23.96 -6.60 -0.15
CA GLN A 205 25.09 -6.37 -1.06
C GLN A 205 26.25 -5.62 -0.39
N ALA A 206 25.98 -4.81 0.63
CA ALA A 206 27.01 -4.07 1.35
C ALA A 206 27.88 -5.01 2.20
N SER A 207 29.17 -4.69 2.31
CA SER A 207 30.12 -5.44 3.13
C SER A 207 29.98 -5.16 4.63
N GLU A 208 29.25 -4.10 4.98
CA GLU A 208 29.00 -3.67 6.34
C GLU A 208 27.54 -3.27 6.47
N LEU A 209 26.95 -3.64 7.60
CA LEU A 209 25.59 -3.25 7.93
C LEU A 209 25.60 -1.82 8.46
N ARG A 210 25.39 -0.88 7.55
CA ARG A 210 25.33 0.55 7.86
C ARG A 210 24.22 1.20 7.05
N GLU A 211 23.55 2.15 7.68
CA GLU A 211 22.52 2.92 7.01
C GLU A 211 22.95 4.38 6.91
N LEU A 212 22.69 4.98 5.75
CA LEU A 212 22.98 6.38 5.48
C LEU A 212 21.66 7.15 5.37
N GLY A 213 21.62 8.35 5.94
CA GLY A 213 20.44 9.20 5.93
C GLY A 213 20.39 10.09 7.17
N ALA A 214 19.40 10.96 7.22
CA ALA A 214 19.10 11.79 8.38
C ALA A 214 17.94 11.17 9.18
N ALA A 215 17.05 11.99 9.74
CA ALA A 215 15.90 11.48 10.46
C ALA A 215 14.77 11.02 9.55
N VAL A 216 13.93 10.13 10.07
CA VAL A 216 12.65 9.71 9.47
C VAL A 216 11.54 9.93 10.49
N GLY A 217 10.37 10.36 10.02
CA GLY A 217 9.17 10.47 10.84
C GLY A 217 8.37 9.17 10.81
N LEU A 218 8.12 8.57 11.97
CA LEU A 218 7.24 7.42 12.11
C LEU A 218 5.86 7.87 12.59
N ARG A 219 4.81 7.37 11.93
CA ARG A 219 3.40 7.67 12.23
C ARG A 219 2.88 6.73 13.33
N PRO A 220 1.79 7.09 14.02
CA PRO A 220 1.31 6.35 15.20
C PRO A 220 1.10 4.87 14.95
N ARG A 221 0.53 4.50 13.79
CA ARG A 221 0.33 3.10 13.42
C ARG A 221 1.64 2.31 13.36
N THR A 222 2.67 2.89 12.73
CA THR A 222 4.00 2.28 12.64
C THR A 222 4.65 2.17 14.03
N VAL A 223 4.48 3.18 14.87
CA VAL A 223 4.98 3.13 16.26
C VAL A 223 4.28 2.01 17.04
N LYS A 224 2.95 1.88 16.95
CA LYS A 224 2.19 0.79 17.58
C LYS A 224 2.63 -0.60 17.10
N ILE A 225 3.02 -0.73 15.83
CA ILE A 225 3.61 -1.98 15.29
C ILE A 225 4.96 -2.29 15.97
N LEU A 226 5.87 -1.31 16.07
CA LEU A 226 7.13 -1.52 16.77
C LEU A 226 6.93 -1.84 18.26
N GLU A 227 5.92 -1.23 18.89
CA GLU A 227 5.53 -1.54 20.27
C GLU A 227 4.96 -2.96 20.41
N SER A 228 4.14 -3.43 19.47
CA SER A 228 3.61 -4.81 19.48
C SER A 228 4.72 -5.85 19.26
N TRP A 229 5.82 -5.45 18.61
CA TRP A 229 7.05 -6.24 18.53
C TRP A 229 7.92 -6.10 19.79
N GLY A 230 7.45 -5.42 20.85
CA GLY A 230 8.19 -5.28 22.11
C GLY A 230 9.45 -4.41 22.00
N LEU A 231 9.54 -3.54 20.98
CA LEU A 231 10.72 -2.70 20.75
C LEU A 231 10.63 -1.34 21.45
N LYS A 232 9.52 -1.06 22.14
CA LYS A 232 9.20 0.23 22.76
C LYS A 232 10.34 0.81 23.61
N ASP A 233 10.88 0.03 24.54
CA ASP A 233 11.85 0.52 25.53
C ASP A 233 13.18 0.93 24.90
N ARG A 234 13.56 0.27 23.80
CA ARG A 234 14.78 0.58 23.02
C ARG A 234 14.53 1.68 22.00
N TYR A 235 13.30 1.78 21.51
CA TYR A 235 12.86 2.75 20.53
C TYR A 235 12.73 4.16 21.12
N LEU A 236 11.99 4.32 22.22
CA LEU A 236 11.63 5.64 22.78
C LEU A 236 12.83 6.56 23.08
N PRO A 237 13.97 6.07 23.62
CA PRO A 237 15.13 6.94 23.87
C PRO A 237 15.75 7.54 22.61
N CYS A 238 15.53 6.93 21.44
CA CYS A 238 16.12 7.37 20.18
C CYS A 238 15.23 8.40 19.44
N THR A 239 14.04 8.70 19.96
CA THR A 239 13.04 9.48 19.23
C THR A 239 12.77 10.85 19.86
N SER A 240 12.05 11.69 19.11
CA SER A 240 11.39 12.88 19.64
C SER A 240 10.01 12.99 19.02
N ARG A 241 8.98 13.05 19.88
CA ARG A 241 7.60 13.17 19.42
C ARG A 241 7.28 14.62 19.07
N VAL A 242 6.62 14.81 17.92
CA VAL A 242 6.24 16.11 17.39
C VAL A 242 4.79 16.06 16.90
N GLY A 243 4.01 17.12 17.13
CA GLY A 243 2.59 17.21 16.70
C GLY A 243 2.36 18.17 15.54
N ASN A 244 3.07 19.31 15.53
CA ASN A 244 2.91 20.37 14.55
C ASN A 244 4.26 20.70 13.91
N ILE A 245 4.23 21.16 12.66
CA ILE A 245 5.37 21.76 11.98
C ILE A 245 5.12 23.25 11.87
N PHE A 246 6.00 24.07 12.45
CA PHE A 246 5.91 25.53 12.41
C PHE A 246 6.49 26.05 11.10
N SER A 247 5.64 26.62 10.25
CA SER A 247 6.02 27.05 8.91
C SER A 247 6.40 28.52 8.88
N LEU A 248 7.54 28.81 8.26
CA LEU A 248 8.13 30.13 8.10
C LEU A 248 8.25 30.48 6.61
N ASP A 249 8.09 31.76 6.29
CA ASP A 249 8.35 32.26 4.95
C ASP A 249 9.84 32.12 4.65
N GLY A 250 10.14 31.45 3.54
CA GLY A 250 11.51 31.11 3.18
C GLY A 250 12.38 32.32 2.91
N ARG A 251 11.82 33.47 2.48
CA ARG A 251 12.59 34.68 2.11
C ARG A 251 12.86 35.60 3.29
N THR A 252 11.91 35.68 4.22
CA THR A 252 11.87 36.68 5.30
C THR A 252 12.02 36.05 6.68
N GLY A 253 11.73 34.75 6.82
CA GLY A 253 11.67 34.07 8.11
C GLY A 253 10.45 34.41 8.95
N ALA A 254 9.47 35.13 8.38
CA ALA A 254 8.24 35.50 9.07
C ALA A 254 7.35 34.26 9.28
N PRO A 255 6.63 34.14 10.41
CA PRO A 255 5.69 33.05 10.61
C PRO A 255 4.58 33.05 9.57
N ILE A 256 4.33 31.88 8.98
CA ILE A 256 3.20 31.64 8.08
C ILE A 256 2.03 31.04 8.87
N GLY A 257 2.32 30.03 9.67
CA GLY A 257 1.32 29.23 10.37
C GLY A 257 1.90 27.88 10.80
N GLU A 258 1.02 26.94 11.15
CA GLU A 258 1.39 25.61 11.61
C GLU A 258 0.70 24.55 10.76
N ILE A 259 1.43 23.47 10.47
CA ILE A 259 0.91 22.30 9.79
C ILE A 259 0.76 21.19 10.82
N VAL A 260 -0.47 20.73 11.03
CA VAL A 260 -0.72 19.54 11.86
C VAL A 260 -0.20 18.32 11.11
N ILE A 261 0.59 17.50 11.79
CA ILE A 261 1.14 16.28 11.24
C ILE A 261 0.00 15.27 11.10
N PRO A 262 -0.39 14.86 9.88
CA PRO A 262 -1.56 14.02 9.70
C PRO A 262 -1.32 12.60 10.22
N SER A 263 -2.38 11.96 10.67
CA SER A 263 -2.40 10.54 11.01
C SER A 263 -3.11 9.72 9.92
N GLU A 264 -3.05 8.40 10.00
CA GLU A 264 -3.82 7.49 9.13
C GLU A 264 -5.26 7.26 9.64
N THR A 265 -5.63 7.94 10.73
CA THR A 265 -6.96 7.87 11.37
C THR A 265 -7.52 9.28 11.54
N ASP A 266 -8.84 9.37 11.73
CA ASP A 266 -9.52 10.64 12.02
C ASP A 266 -9.38 11.08 13.48
N ASP A 267 -8.63 10.32 14.31
CA ASP A 267 -8.41 10.64 15.72
C ASP A 267 -7.36 11.76 15.85
N PRO A 268 -7.73 12.96 16.34
CA PRO A 268 -6.78 14.05 16.51
C PRO A 268 -5.67 13.75 17.52
N ASP A 269 -5.88 12.83 18.47
CA ASP A 269 -4.86 12.41 19.44
C ASP A 269 -3.76 11.56 18.76
N GLU A 270 -3.98 11.14 17.51
CA GLU A 270 -2.99 10.47 16.66
C GLU A 270 -2.26 11.44 15.71
N ASN A 271 -2.53 12.75 15.77
CA ASN A 271 -1.83 13.74 14.93
C ASN A 271 -0.43 14.06 15.48
N TRP A 272 0.45 13.08 15.41
CA TRP A 272 1.85 13.20 15.80
C TRP A 272 2.76 12.28 14.98
N SER A 273 4.05 12.58 14.99
CA SER A 273 5.09 11.72 14.47
C SER A 273 6.24 11.64 15.45
N ASP A 274 6.83 10.45 15.57
CA ASP A 274 8.11 10.30 16.25
C ASP A 274 9.23 10.45 15.22
N ILE A 275 10.13 11.40 15.45
CA ILE A 275 11.31 11.59 14.64
C ILE A 275 12.44 10.73 15.22
N ILE A 276 13.00 9.84 14.40
CA ILE A 276 14.11 8.96 14.77
C ILE A 276 15.22 9.03 13.73
N HIS A 277 16.49 8.93 14.14
CA HIS A 277 17.58 8.83 13.18
C HIS A 277 17.49 7.52 12.39
N ARG A 278 17.68 7.56 11.07
CA ARG A 278 17.53 6.37 10.22
C ARG A 278 18.47 5.23 10.63
N ALA A 279 19.69 5.55 11.07
CA ALA A 279 20.64 4.55 11.56
C ALA A 279 20.23 3.93 12.90
N ASP A 280 19.51 4.67 13.76
CA ASP A 280 19.03 4.15 15.05
C ASP A 280 17.88 3.18 14.83
N LEU A 281 16.93 3.53 13.94
CA LEU A 281 15.86 2.62 13.53
C LEU A 281 16.42 1.35 12.88
N HIS A 282 17.42 1.51 12.00
CA HIS A 282 18.10 0.39 11.36
C HIS A 282 18.80 -0.51 12.38
N SER A 283 19.54 0.07 13.33
CA SER A 283 20.22 -0.65 14.40
C SER A 283 19.24 -1.36 15.33
N LEU A 284 18.11 -0.71 15.65
CA LEU A 284 17.02 -1.29 16.43
C LEU A 284 16.51 -2.56 15.77
N LEU A 285 16.16 -2.51 14.48
CA LEU A 285 15.61 -3.66 13.75
C LEU A 285 16.65 -4.77 13.53
N SER A 286 17.87 -4.42 13.13
CA SER A 286 18.92 -5.41 12.84
C SER A 286 19.36 -6.18 14.07
N SER A 287 19.38 -5.55 15.25
CA SER A 287 19.75 -6.20 16.50
C SER A 287 18.79 -7.31 16.97
N GLU A 288 17.58 -7.37 16.40
CA GLU A 288 16.59 -8.43 16.67
C GLU A 288 16.85 -9.69 15.83
N ILE A 289 17.84 -9.65 14.94
CA ILE A 289 18.19 -10.71 14.01
C ILE A 289 19.59 -11.23 14.39
N PRO A 290 19.78 -12.54 14.59
CA PRO A 290 21.11 -13.11 14.81
C PRO A 290 22.05 -12.77 13.65
N HIS A 291 23.30 -12.41 13.95
CA HIS A 291 24.24 -11.94 12.92
C HIS A 291 24.50 -13.02 11.85
N GLU A 292 24.41 -14.30 12.22
CA GLU A 292 24.60 -15.45 11.32
C GLU A 292 23.49 -15.56 10.26
N ARG A 293 22.38 -14.85 10.45
CA ARG A 293 21.24 -14.78 9.54
C ARG A 293 21.26 -13.55 8.64
N ILE A 294 22.27 -12.68 8.79
CA ILE A 294 22.50 -11.51 7.92
C ILE A 294 23.77 -11.76 7.10
N HIS A 295 23.57 -12.09 5.83
CA HIS A 295 24.63 -12.42 4.88
C HIS A 295 25.05 -11.16 4.12
N LEU A 296 26.15 -10.54 4.57
CA LEU A 296 26.74 -9.34 3.95
C LEU A 296 27.56 -9.69 2.70
N SER A 297 27.82 -8.72 1.84
CA SER A 297 28.49 -8.89 0.53
C SER A 297 27.77 -9.84 -0.45
N HIS A 298 26.49 -10.12 -0.22
CA HIS A 298 25.65 -11.00 -1.04
C HIS A 298 24.75 -10.18 -1.97
N LYS A 299 25.32 -9.64 -3.05
CA LYS A 299 24.52 -8.97 -4.08
C LYS A 299 23.77 -10.00 -4.92
N CYS A 300 22.46 -10.09 -4.74
CA CYS A 300 21.62 -10.96 -5.56
C CYS A 300 21.65 -10.50 -7.02
N ILE A 301 21.97 -11.40 -7.94
CA ILE A 301 22.07 -11.12 -9.38
C ILE A 301 20.99 -11.83 -10.20
N ARG A 302 20.41 -12.91 -9.68
CA ARG A 302 19.36 -13.71 -10.31
C ARG A 302 18.50 -14.39 -9.24
N VAL A 303 17.19 -14.42 -9.49
CA VAL A 303 16.21 -15.22 -8.75
C VAL A 303 15.45 -16.07 -9.76
N THR A 304 15.24 -17.34 -9.45
CA THR A 304 14.57 -18.30 -10.34
C THR A 304 13.56 -19.12 -9.55
N ASP A 305 12.30 -18.95 -9.90
CA ASP A 305 11.22 -19.76 -9.37
C ASP A 305 11.26 -21.17 -9.99
N LEU A 306 11.32 -22.19 -9.14
CA LEU A 306 11.38 -23.61 -9.52
C LEU A 306 10.07 -24.35 -9.18
N GLY A 307 9.01 -23.62 -8.82
CA GLY A 307 7.68 -24.15 -8.51
C GLY A 307 7.49 -24.39 -7.01
N ASP A 308 8.20 -25.34 -6.42
CA ASP A 308 8.11 -25.68 -4.99
C ASP A 308 9.12 -24.92 -4.10
N HIS A 309 10.09 -24.25 -4.72
CA HIS A 309 11.09 -23.39 -4.07
C HIS A 309 11.67 -22.37 -5.05
N VAL A 310 12.51 -21.47 -4.55
CA VAL A 310 13.17 -20.41 -5.32
C VAL A 310 14.68 -20.52 -5.15
N GLU A 311 15.42 -20.46 -6.25
CA GLU A 311 16.89 -20.37 -6.26
C GLU A 311 17.32 -18.89 -6.37
N LEU A 312 18.28 -18.48 -5.53
CA LEU A 312 18.95 -17.18 -5.63
C LEU A 312 20.43 -17.40 -5.99
N ALA A 313 20.96 -16.58 -6.89
CA ALA A 313 22.38 -16.52 -7.21
C ALA A 313 22.97 -15.14 -6.87
N PHE A 314 24.18 -15.13 -6.35
CA PHE A 314 24.87 -13.93 -5.88
C PHE A 314 26.12 -13.62 -6.70
N SER A 315 26.59 -12.36 -6.63
CA SER A 315 27.74 -11.89 -7.43
C SER A 315 29.08 -12.52 -7.04
N ASP A 316 29.18 -13.13 -5.86
CA ASP A 316 30.36 -13.86 -5.39
C ASP A 316 30.44 -15.30 -5.95
N GLY A 317 29.43 -15.71 -6.73
CA GLY A 317 29.32 -17.04 -7.33
C GLY A 317 28.58 -18.06 -6.47
N THR A 318 28.12 -17.69 -5.27
CA THR A 318 27.32 -18.57 -4.41
C THR A 318 25.86 -18.62 -4.87
N THR A 319 25.18 -19.69 -4.46
CA THR A 319 23.75 -19.91 -4.70
C THR A 319 23.08 -20.45 -3.45
N THR A 320 21.81 -20.11 -3.24
CA THR A 320 21.00 -20.66 -2.14
C THR A 320 19.57 -20.93 -2.62
N THR A 321 18.80 -21.66 -1.81
CA THR A 321 17.40 -21.97 -2.08
C THR A 321 16.52 -21.60 -0.89
N ALA A 322 15.33 -21.06 -1.17
CA ALA A 322 14.34 -20.71 -0.15
C ALA A 322 12.93 -21.14 -0.57
N ALA A 323 12.04 -21.35 0.40
CA ALA A 323 10.63 -21.65 0.13
C ALA A 323 9.86 -20.43 -0.37
N ALA A 324 10.32 -19.22 -0.02
CA ALA A 324 9.85 -17.95 -0.54
C ALA A 324 10.97 -16.91 -0.54
N VAL A 325 10.82 -15.89 -1.40
CA VAL A 325 11.72 -14.74 -1.51
C VAL A 325 10.95 -13.44 -1.35
N VAL A 326 11.44 -12.55 -0.49
CA VAL A 326 10.97 -11.17 -0.36
C VAL A 326 12.03 -10.24 -0.96
N GLY A 327 11.71 -9.57 -2.05
CA GLY A 327 12.50 -8.50 -2.63
C GLY A 327 12.30 -7.19 -1.87
N ALA A 328 13.26 -6.82 -1.03
CA ALA A 328 13.29 -5.59 -0.25
C ALA A 328 14.56 -4.76 -0.55
N ASP A 329 15.04 -4.85 -1.80
CA ASP A 329 16.31 -4.32 -2.29
C ASP A 329 16.24 -2.89 -2.85
N GLY A 330 15.19 -2.17 -2.45
CA GLY A 330 15.04 -0.73 -2.65
C GLY A 330 14.58 -0.32 -4.07
N ILE A 331 14.63 0.99 -4.35
CA ILE A 331 14.19 1.58 -5.62
C ILE A 331 14.92 1.03 -6.87
N HIS A 332 16.11 0.46 -6.65
CA HIS A 332 16.98 -0.18 -7.65
C HIS A 332 16.80 -1.70 -7.72
N SER A 333 15.64 -2.18 -7.28
CA SER A 333 15.37 -3.59 -7.12
C SER A 333 15.73 -4.41 -8.37
N ARG A 334 16.52 -5.44 -8.18
CA ARG A 334 16.81 -6.48 -9.19
C ARG A 334 15.77 -7.59 -9.15
N ILE A 335 14.96 -7.66 -8.09
CA ILE A 335 13.86 -8.61 -7.97
C ILE A 335 12.61 -8.10 -8.70
N ARG A 336 12.33 -6.79 -8.62
CA ARG A 336 11.16 -6.16 -9.25
C ARG A 336 10.98 -6.55 -10.73
N PRO A 337 12.00 -6.55 -11.60
CA PRO A 337 11.85 -6.95 -13.01
C PRO A 337 11.44 -8.42 -13.25
N VAL A 338 11.63 -9.31 -12.26
CA VAL A 338 11.17 -10.72 -12.34
C VAL A 338 9.64 -10.80 -12.31
N ILE A 339 9.00 -9.80 -11.70
CA ILE A 339 7.55 -9.69 -11.54
C ILE A 339 6.98 -8.72 -12.58
N MET A 340 7.38 -7.44 -12.51
CA MET A 340 6.92 -6.41 -13.42
C MET A 340 7.90 -5.23 -13.44
N GLN A 341 8.39 -4.87 -14.63
CA GLN A 341 9.30 -3.75 -14.80
C GLN A 341 8.54 -2.45 -15.11
N THR A 342 8.95 -1.37 -14.45
CA THR A 342 8.55 0.02 -14.77
C THR A 342 9.79 0.90 -14.73
N GLU A 343 9.76 2.00 -15.48
CA GLU A 343 10.87 2.96 -15.51
C GLU A 343 10.85 3.89 -14.28
N ALA A 344 12.03 4.37 -13.89
CA ALA A 344 12.15 5.39 -12.85
C ALA A 344 11.83 6.76 -13.44
N VAL A 345 11.03 7.54 -12.72
CA VAL A 345 10.63 8.89 -13.14
C VAL A 345 11.33 9.90 -12.25
N PHE A 346 12.21 10.71 -12.85
CA PHE A 346 12.86 11.80 -12.13
C PHE A 346 11.83 12.90 -11.82
N SER A 347 11.71 13.27 -10.56
CA SER A 347 10.71 14.26 -10.12
C SER A 347 11.06 15.71 -10.47
N GLY A 348 12.30 15.99 -10.90
CA GLY A 348 12.81 17.36 -10.99
C GLY A 348 13.22 17.96 -9.64
N LEU A 349 13.30 17.14 -8.59
CA LEU A 349 13.68 17.55 -7.24
C LEU A 349 14.95 16.85 -6.79
N GLN A 350 15.73 17.55 -5.96
CA GLN A 350 16.88 17.00 -5.26
C GLN A 350 16.75 17.26 -3.77
N GLY A 351 16.94 16.20 -2.98
CA GLY A 351 17.00 16.27 -1.53
C GLY A 351 18.43 16.42 -1.04
N HIS A 352 18.63 17.26 -0.03
CA HIS A 352 19.89 17.37 0.72
C HIS A 352 19.62 17.15 2.19
N ARG A 353 20.48 16.39 2.86
CA ARG A 353 20.22 16.03 4.26
C ARG A 353 21.48 16.04 5.10
N GLY A 354 21.31 16.37 6.36
CA GLY A 354 22.35 16.30 7.36
C GLY A 354 21.81 16.28 8.79
N THR A 355 22.71 16.04 9.73
CA THR A 355 22.40 16.02 11.16
C THR A 355 23.40 16.85 11.94
N LEU A 356 22.94 17.49 13.01
CA LEU A 356 23.72 18.40 13.84
C LEU A 356 23.32 18.23 15.31
N PRO A 357 24.26 18.37 16.26
CA PRO A 357 23.91 18.58 17.66
C PRO A 357 23.05 19.84 17.80
N PHE A 358 21.95 19.78 18.55
CA PHE A 358 21.04 20.91 18.76
C PHE A 358 21.77 22.15 19.27
N GLU A 359 22.69 21.95 20.23
CA GLU A 359 23.50 23.01 20.84
C GLU A 359 24.32 23.84 19.84
N LYS A 360 24.66 23.28 18.68
CA LYS A 360 25.41 24.02 17.64
C LYS A 360 24.56 25.00 16.86
N VAL A 361 23.23 24.90 16.89
CA VAL A 361 22.34 25.71 16.05
C VAL A 361 21.20 26.37 16.81
N LYS A 362 21.06 26.12 18.12
CA LYS A 362 19.94 26.60 18.94
C LYS A 362 19.70 28.12 18.90
N ASP A 363 20.75 28.93 18.70
CA ASP A 363 20.67 30.39 18.56
C ASP A 363 20.06 30.86 17.22
N MET A 364 19.80 29.92 16.31
CA MET A 364 19.28 30.17 14.97
C MET A 364 17.89 29.59 14.75
N LEU A 365 17.51 28.64 15.59
CA LEU A 365 16.22 27.96 15.51
C LEU A 365 15.14 28.80 16.19
N PRO A 366 13.90 28.77 15.68
CA PRO A 366 12.76 29.32 16.39
C PRO A 366 12.51 28.56 17.71
N GLU A 367 11.75 29.19 18.61
CA GLU A 367 11.40 28.58 19.91
C GLU A 367 10.65 27.25 19.74
N ASN A 368 9.80 27.16 18.72
CA ASN A 368 8.99 25.98 18.45
C ASN A 368 9.61 25.11 17.35
N LEU A 369 9.76 23.81 17.63
CA LEU A 369 10.26 22.80 16.71
C LEU A 369 9.27 21.63 16.62
N PRO A 370 9.22 20.92 15.49
CA PRO A 370 9.98 21.12 14.24
C PRO A 370 9.51 22.36 13.48
N CYS A 371 10.40 22.93 12.68
CA CYS A 371 10.07 24.09 11.83
C CYS A 371 10.49 23.88 10.39
N ASN A 372 9.83 24.55 9.47
CA ASN A 372 10.24 24.59 8.07
C ASN A 372 10.25 26.01 7.51
N TRP A 373 11.03 26.20 6.45
CA TRP A 373 11.03 27.37 5.61
C TRP A 373 10.49 26.97 4.23
N LEU A 374 9.49 27.69 3.77
CA LEU A 374 8.79 27.45 2.50
C LEU A 374 9.10 28.58 1.53
N LEU A 375 9.67 28.24 0.38
CA LEU A 375 9.99 29.19 -0.68
C LEU A 375 9.33 28.76 -1.99
N MET A 376 8.32 29.51 -2.42
CA MET A 376 7.76 29.34 -3.76
C MET A 376 8.75 29.92 -4.80
N ASN A 377 9.17 29.09 -5.75
CA ASN A 377 10.02 29.54 -6.85
C ASN A 377 9.20 30.16 -7.98
N PRO A 378 9.81 31.01 -8.85
CA PRO A 378 9.11 31.63 -9.97
C PRO A 378 8.49 30.64 -10.98
N ASP A 379 8.97 29.39 -11.01
CA ASP A 379 8.44 28.30 -11.83
C ASP A 379 7.26 27.57 -11.18
N GLY A 380 6.81 28.00 -9.99
CA GLY A 380 5.72 27.40 -9.24
C GLY A 380 6.11 26.15 -8.45
N VAL A 381 7.39 25.77 -8.41
CA VAL A 381 7.87 24.63 -7.62
C VAL A 381 8.23 25.09 -6.21
N LEU A 382 7.73 24.39 -5.20
CA LEU A 382 8.05 24.69 -3.81
C LEU A 382 9.46 24.18 -3.45
N SER A 383 10.29 25.06 -2.88
CA SER A 383 11.48 24.69 -2.13
C SER A 383 11.18 24.64 -0.64
N LEU A 384 11.72 23.62 0.02
CA LEU A 384 11.53 23.34 1.44
C LEU A 384 12.89 23.23 2.11
N PHE A 385 13.03 23.85 3.28
CA PHE A 385 14.09 23.52 4.24
C PHE A 385 13.44 23.22 5.59
N ILE A 386 13.54 22.00 6.10
CA ILE A 386 12.91 21.57 7.36
C ILE A 386 13.96 21.15 8.37
N VAL A 387 13.71 21.48 9.64
CA VAL A 387 14.51 21.07 10.80
C VAL A 387 13.64 20.22 11.73
N LEU A 388 14.14 19.02 12.06
CA LEU A 388 13.43 18.00 12.84
C LEU A 388 14.28 17.60 14.06
N PRO A 389 13.80 17.76 15.30
CA PRO A 389 14.50 17.28 16.48
C PRO A 389 14.39 15.76 16.60
N TYR A 390 15.41 15.08 17.12
CA TYR A 390 15.38 13.64 17.46
C TYR A 390 16.23 13.37 18.71
N ALA A 391 16.20 12.13 19.22
CA ALA A 391 16.92 11.71 20.43
C ALA A 391 16.67 12.65 21.63
N GLY A 392 15.40 12.78 22.04
CA GLY A 392 14.99 13.71 23.10
C GLY A 392 15.23 15.20 22.82
N GLY A 393 15.51 15.59 21.57
CA GLY A 393 15.84 16.96 21.19
C GLY A 393 17.33 17.32 21.32
N GLU A 394 18.21 16.36 21.64
CA GLU A 394 19.65 16.60 21.71
C GLU A 394 20.29 16.85 20.34
N HIS A 395 19.63 16.37 19.28
CA HIS A 395 20.09 16.49 17.91
C HIS A 395 18.97 16.99 17.00
N ILE A 396 19.36 17.60 15.89
CA ILE A 396 18.48 17.95 14.79
C ILE A 396 18.91 17.25 13.50
N ALA A 397 17.94 16.90 12.69
CA ALA A 397 18.11 16.61 11.27
C ALA A 397 17.62 17.82 10.47
N PHE A 398 18.27 18.10 9.34
CA PHE A 398 17.72 18.99 8.34
C PHE A 398 17.55 18.25 7.01
N ASP A 399 16.47 18.60 6.31
CA ASP A 399 16.17 18.16 4.95
C ASP A 399 15.90 19.41 4.09
N ALA A 400 16.59 19.54 2.97
CA ALA A 400 16.34 20.57 1.96
C ALA A 400 15.85 19.92 0.66
N VAL A 401 14.65 20.26 0.20
CA VAL A 401 14.10 19.79 -1.08
C VAL A 401 14.09 20.95 -2.04
N LEU A 402 14.91 20.86 -3.08
CA LEU A 402 15.19 21.96 -4.00
C LEU A 402 14.98 21.50 -5.46
N PRO A 403 14.46 22.36 -6.35
CA PRO A 403 14.37 22.10 -7.78
C PRO A 403 15.73 21.75 -8.38
N ALA A 404 15.73 20.79 -9.30
CA ALA A 404 16.90 20.34 -10.05
C ALA A 404 16.51 20.07 -11.50
N GLN A 405 17.23 20.70 -12.44
CA GLN A 405 16.98 20.57 -13.88
C GLN A 405 17.41 19.21 -14.42
N GLU A 406 18.50 18.66 -13.89
CA GLU A 406 19.05 17.37 -14.28
C GLU A 406 19.24 16.49 -13.06
N ALA A 407 19.06 15.19 -13.24
CA ALA A 407 19.40 14.23 -12.23
C ALA A 407 20.91 14.03 -12.18
N VAL A 408 21.48 14.11 -10.98
CA VAL A 408 22.92 13.85 -10.79
C VAL A 408 23.18 12.34 -10.78
N SER A 409 22.35 11.58 -10.07
CA SER A 409 22.30 10.11 -10.09
C SER A 409 21.17 9.60 -9.15
N GLU A 410 20.58 8.44 -9.43
CA GLU A 410 19.55 7.77 -8.60
C GLU A 410 20.10 7.19 -7.27
N SER A 411 21.35 7.49 -6.90
CA SER A 411 21.99 6.95 -5.69
C SER A 411 21.75 7.81 -4.46
N TRP A 412 21.24 7.19 -3.39
CA TRP A 412 21.09 7.79 -2.06
C TRP A 412 22.42 8.10 -1.34
N ARG A 413 23.57 7.73 -1.93
CA ARG A 413 24.91 7.91 -1.35
C ARG A 413 25.70 9.07 -1.96
N ASN A 414 25.11 9.77 -2.92
CA ASN A 414 25.74 10.94 -3.52
C ASN A 414 25.89 12.04 -2.47
N THR A 415 26.95 12.82 -2.60
CA THR A 415 27.22 13.96 -1.75
C THR A 415 27.42 15.21 -2.59
N THR A 416 26.97 16.34 -2.08
CA THR A 416 27.37 17.66 -2.57
C THR A 416 28.29 18.35 -1.55
N THR A 417 28.97 19.40 -1.96
CA THR A 417 29.74 20.22 -1.02
C THR A 417 28.81 21.12 -0.21
N ARG A 418 29.18 21.39 1.05
CA ARG A 418 28.47 22.37 1.89
C ARG A 418 28.28 23.71 1.18
N ASP A 419 29.31 24.20 0.49
CA ASP A 419 29.28 25.48 -0.23
C ASP A 419 28.33 25.47 -1.44
N GLU A 420 28.20 24.35 -2.15
CA GLU A 420 27.20 24.19 -3.22
C GLU A 420 25.78 24.23 -2.65
N LEU A 421 25.51 23.54 -1.54
CA LEU A 421 24.19 23.60 -0.89
C LEU A 421 23.87 25.04 -0.43
N ILE A 422 24.82 25.73 0.19
CA ILE A 422 24.67 27.14 0.60
C ILE A 422 24.32 28.02 -0.61
N ARG A 423 25.02 27.84 -1.75
CA ARG A 423 24.71 28.58 -2.99
C ARG A 423 23.28 28.32 -3.48
N ARG A 424 22.82 27.08 -3.42
CA ARG A 424 21.45 26.74 -3.83
C ARG A 424 20.38 27.25 -2.87
N LEU A 425 20.74 27.45 -1.61
CA LEU A 425 19.87 28.05 -0.59
C LEU A 425 19.90 29.59 -0.61
N ALA A 426 20.55 30.24 -1.57
CA ALA A 426 20.70 31.71 -1.60
C ALA A 426 19.36 32.49 -1.66
N GLY A 427 18.27 31.86 -2.12
CA GLY A 427 16.94 32.46 -2.12
C GLY A 427 16.24 32.45 -0.75
N PHE A 428 16.74 31.66 0.20
CA PHE A 428 16.22 31.62 1.56
C PHE A 428 16.80 32.75 2.43
N GLU A 429 16.15 33.02 3.56
CA GLU A 429 16.63 33.98 4.55
C GLU A 429 17.95 33.53 5.22
N PRO A 430 18.82 34.47 5.63
CA PRO A 430 20.19 34.20 6.05
C PRO A 430 20.40 33.10 7.10
N ARG A 431 19.40 32.84 7.97
CA ARG A 431 19.50 31.80 9.01
C ARG A 431 19.60 30.40 8.41
N VAL A 432 18.91 30.13 7.30
CA VAL A 432 18.90 28.79 6.66
C VAL A 432 20.29 28.41 6.16
N GLN A 433 21.00 29.34 5.49
CA GLN A 433 22.36 29.08 5.02
C GLN A 433 23.35 28.95 6.19
N GLU A 434 23.11 29.68 7.28
CA GLU A 434 23.97 29.64 8.45
C GLU A 434 23.85 28.31 9.22
N ILE A 435 22.64 27.73 9.32
CA ILE A 435 22.45 26.37 9.83
C ILE A 435 23.31 25.38 9.04
N VAL A 436 23.30 25.46 7.70
CA VAL A 436 24.12 24.60 6.83
C VAL A 436 25.61 24.89 7.00
N ARG A 437 26.04 26.14 7.22
CA ARG A 437 27.45 26.49 7.48
C ARG A 437 28.00 25.81 8.73
N ARG A 438 27.17 25.58 9.75
CA ARG A 438 27.55 24.90 10.98
C ARG A 438 27.62 23.38 10.87
N PHE A 439 27.24 22.82 9.71
CA PHE A 439 27.40 21.40 9.41
C PHE A 439 28.89 21.05 9.28
N ASP A 440 29.39 20.22 10.21
CA ASP A 440 30.83 19.92 10.34
C ASP A 440 31.38 19.11 9.17
N GLN A 441 30.54 18.34 8.48
CA GLN A 441 30.98 17.51 7.36
C GLN A 441 31.03 18.34 6.08
N ASP A 442 32.15 18.28 5.36
CA ASP A 442 32.29 18.99 4.08
C ASP A 442 31.38 18.39 2.98
N GLY A 443 31.03 17.11 3.11
CA GLY A 443 30.08 16.40 2.25
C GLY A 443 28.68 16.33 2.86
N VAL A 444 27.70 16.93 2.20
CA VAL A 444 26.27 16.82 2.54
C VAL A 444 25.64 15.75 1.66
N LEU A 445 24.82 14.86 2.22
CA LEU A 445 24.08 13.89 1.41
C LEU A 445 23.18 14.62 0.43
N ALA A 446 23.21 14.24 -0.84
CA ALA A 446 22.44 14.85 -1.91
C ALA A 446 21.91 13.78 -2.86
N PHE A 447 20.61 13.61 -3.00
CA PHE A 447 20.02 12.55 -3.84
C PHE A 447 18.94 13.12 -4.76
N SER A 448 18.99 12.73 -6.03
CA SER A 448 17.91 13.03 -6.97
C SER A 448 16.69 12.19 -6.57
N MET A 449 15.53 12.82 -6.51
CA MET A 449 14.30 12.17 -6.08
C MET A 449 13.62 11.53 -7.28
N TYR A 450 13.46 10.22 -7.20
CA TYR A 450 12.79 9.41 -8.20
C TYR A 450 11.63 8.68 -7.55
N ASP A 451 10.59 8.46 -8.33
CA ASP A 451 9.57 7.47 -8.03
C ASP A 451 9.42 6.49 -9.19
N ARG A 452 8.48 5.55 -9.06
CA ARG A 452 8.05 4.69 -10.17
C ARG A 452 6.53 4.65 -10.17
N ASP A 453 5.95 4.47 -11.35
CA ASP A 453 4.52 4.21 -11.44
C ASP A 453 4.13 2.99 -10.59
N PRO A 454 2.99 3.06 -9.86
CA PRO A 454 2.47 1.93 -9.10
C PRO A 454 2.27 0.71 -10.00
N ILE A 455 2.76 -0.45 -9.56
CA ILE A 455 2.54 -1.72 -10.26
C ILE A 455 1.34 -2.46 -9.64
N PRO A 456 0.46 -3.07 -10.45
CA PRO A 456 -0.71 -3.80 -9.96
C PRO A 456 -0.39 -5.22 -9.44
N VAL A 457 0.85 -5.69 -9.57
CA VAL A 457 1.26 -7.04 -9.18
C VAL A 457 2.58 -6.96 -8.41
N TRP A 458 2.60 -7.44 -7.17
CA TRP A 458 3.82 -7.53 -6.35
C TRP A 458 4.31 -8.94 -6.15
N THR A 459 3.49 -9.94 -6.45
CA THR A 459 3.76 -11.34 -6.18
C THR A 459 3.73 -12.15 -7.48
N LYS A 460 4.69 -13.06 -7.61
CA LYS A 460 4.72 -14.09 -8.63
C LYS A 460 5.11 -15.41 -7.97
N ASN A 461 4.12 -16.28 -7.76
CA ASN A 461 4.26 -17.53 -7.02
C ASN A 461 4.94 -17.29 -5.66
N ARG A 462 6.20 -17.74 -5.49
CA ARG A 462 6.95 -17.70 -4.23
C ARG A 462 7.82 -16.45 -4.04
N ILE A 463 7.69 -15.45 -4.92
CA ILE A 463 8.48 -14.22 -4.91
C ILE A 463 7.53 -13.03 -4.72
N THR A 464 7.78 -12.20 -3.71
CA THR A 464 7.02 -10.94 -3.49
C THR A 464 7.95 -9.74 -3.32
N LEU A 465 7.43 -8.52 -3.45
CA LEU A 465 8.17 -7.26 -3.26
C LEU A 465 7.68 -6.54 -1.99
N LEU A 466 8.59 -5.81 -1.34
CA LEU A 466 8.30 -5.04 -0.12
C LEU A 466 9.05 -3.71 -0.10
N GLY A 467 8.43 -2.67 0.46
CA GLY A 467 9.03 -1.33 0.57
C GLY A 467 9.31 -0.70 -0.79
N ASP A 468 10.40 0.05 -0.92
CA ASP A 468 10.77 0.77 -2.17
C ASP A 468 10.98 -0.15 -3.39
N ALA A 469 11.15 -1.47 -3.19
CA ALA A 469 11.15 -2.42 -4.30
C ALA A 469 9.74 -2.57 -4.92
N ALA A 470 8.69 -2.41 -4.12
CA ALA A 470 7.29 -2.48 -4.51
C ALA A 470 6.69 -1.09 -4.83
N HIS A 471 6.85 -0.12 -3.94
CA HIS A 471 6.18 1.18 -3.98
C HIS A 471 7.12 2.37 -3.68
N PRO A 472 8.17 2.58 -4.49
CA PRO A 472 9.07 3.72 -4.28
C PRO A 472 8.29 5.03 -4.47
N MET A 473 8.34 5.91 -3.47
CA MET A 473 7.57 7.15 -3.43
C MET A 473 8.47 8.36 -3.17
N LEU A 474 8.00 9.55 -3.57
CA LEU A 474 8.65 10.79 -3.18
C LEU A 474 8.55 10.98 -1.65
N PRO A 475 9.56 11.58 -1.01
CA PRO A 475 9.60 11.69 0.45
C PRO A 475 8.67 12.79 1.00
N THR A 476 7.84 13.45 0.17
CA THR A 476 7.04 14.63 0.54
C THR A 476 6.06 14.36 1.68
N GLU A 477 5.45 13.16 1.71
CA GLU A 477 4.52 12.75 2.77
C GLU A 477 5.23 12.11 3.98
N GLY A 478 6.53 11.80 3.85
CA GLY A 478 7.29 11.10 4.88
C GLY A 478 6.82 9.65 5.15
N GLN A 479 6.17 9.00 4.18
CA GLN A 479 5.50 7.72 4.39
C GLN A 479 6.29 6.47 3.96
N GLY A 480 7.40 6.59 3.22
CA GLY A 480 8.12 5.42 2.68
C GLY A 480 8.52 4.38 3.74
N ALA A 481 9.18 4.81 4.82
CA ALA A 481 9.58 3.92 5.91
C ALA A 481 8.38 3.35 6.68
N ASN A 482 7.32 4.15 6.87
CA ASN A 482 6.07 3.71 7.49
C ASN A 482 5.42 2.59 6.69
N MET A 483 5.29 2.77 5.37
CA MET A 483 4.73 1.76 4.49
C MET A 483 5.55 0.49 4.47
N ALA A 484 6.88 0.57 4.44
CA ALA A 484 7.74 -0.62 4.48
C ALA A 484 7.61 -1.42 5.80
N ILE A 485 7.44 -0.76 6.96
CA ILE A 485 7.23 -1.44 8.25
C ILE A 485 5.80 -2.02 8.33
N GLN A 486 4.80 -1.30 7.83
CA GLN A 486 3.43 -1.81 7.74
C GLN A 486 3.31 -3.00 6.79
N ASP A 487 4.04 -2.98 5.67
CA ASP A 487 4.14 -4.12 4.78
C ASP A 487 4.68 -5.34 5.50
N ALA A 488 5.76 -5.17 6.27
CA ALA A 488 6.35 -6.25 7.04
C ALA A 488 5.32 -6.86 7.99
N GLN A 489 4.56 -6.03 8.71
CA GLN A 489 3.48 -6.47 9.59
C GLN A 489 2.45 -7.32 8.84
N ILE A 490 1.88 -6.80 7.74
CA ILE A 490 0.83 -7.49 6.97
C ILE A 490 1.37 -8.76 6.30
N LEU A 491 2.60 -8.74 5.80
CA LEU A 491 3.27 -9.93 5.25
C LEU A 491 3.36 -11.04 6.31
N GLY A 492 3.75 -10.68 7.53
CA GLY A 492 3.77 -11.62 8.65
C GLY A 492 2.38 -12.15 9.02
N ASP A 493 1.37 -11.29 9.02
CA ASP A 493 -0.01 -11.68 9.32
C ASP A 493 -0.58 -12.64 8.27
N CYS A 494 -0.31 -12.41 6.98
CA CYS A 494 -0.73 -13.29 5.90
C CYS A 494 -0.01 -14.66 5.92
N LEU A 495 1.27 -14.67 6.32
CA LEU A 495 2.05 -15.91 6.42
C LEU A 495 1.82 -16.66 7.74
N SER A 496 1.27 -16.02 8.77
CA SER A 496 1.05 -16.63 10.09
C SER A 496 0.29 -17.95 10.00
N GLY A 497 0.92 -19.03 10.46
CA GLY A 497 0.35 -20.39 10.44
C GLY A 497 0.33 -21.07 9.07
N ALA A 498 0.80 -20.42 8.01
CA ALA A 498 0.83 -20.98 6.67
C ALA A 498 1.91 -22.07 6.53
N THR A 499 1.58 -23.15 5.84
CA THR A 499 2.55 -24.15 5.39
C THR A 499 3.24 -23.69 4.11
N THR A 500 4.39 -24.29 3.76
CA THR A 500 5.20 -23.84 2.61
C THR A 500 4.47 -23.92 1.26
N ASP A 501 3.53 -24.85 1.12
CA ASP A 501 2.64 -24.98 -0.04
C ASP A 501 1.61 -23.84 -0.13
N GLN A 502 1.27 -23.19 0.99
CA GLN A 502 0.34 -22.06 1.05
C GLN A 502 1.03 -20.70 0.82
N PHE A 503 2.36 -20.64 0.81
CA PHE A 503 3.11 -19.40 0.60
C PHE A 503 2.67 -18.62 -0.65
N PRO A 504 2.45 -19.24 -1.84
CA PRO A 504 2.02 -18.48 -3.01
C PRO A 504 0.71 -17.69 -2.79
N VAL A 505 -0.26 -18.30 -2.10
CA VAL A 505 -1.55 -17.65 -1.79
C VAL A 505 -1.36 -16.57 -0.73
N ALA A 506 -0.67 -16.87 0.37
CA ALA A 506 -0.41 -15.89 1.43
C ALA A 506 0.36 -14.65 0.94
N LEU A 507 1.33 -14.83 0.03
CA LEU A 507 2.05 -13.72 -0.59
C LEU A 507 1.17 -12.91 -1.55
N GLN A 508 0.18 -13.53 -2.17
CA GLN A 508 -0.79 -12.84 -3.02
C GLN A 508 -1.76 -12.02 -2.17
N ASP A 509 -2.28 -12.59 -1.08
CA ASP A 509 -3.15 -11.88 -0.12
C ASP A 509 -2.45 -10.64 0.45
N TYR A 510 -1.17 -10.77 0.82
CA TYR A 510 -0.33 -9.64 1.24
C TYR A 510 -0.30 -8.52 0.18
N ALA A 511 -0.07 -8.86 -1.08
CA ALA A 511 -0.01 -7.89 -2.16
C ALA A 511 -1.36 -7.17 -2.34
N GLU A 512 -2.46 -7.91 -2.33
CA GLU A 512 -3.81 -7.38 -2.52
C GLU A 512 -4.22 -6.39 -1.41
N LEU A 513 -3.82 -6.66 -0.16
CA LEU A 513 -4.08 -5.77 0.97
C LEU A 513 -3.24 -4.48 0.91
N ARG A 514 -2.04 -4.51 0.32
CA ARG A 514 -1.07 -3.41 0.38
C ARG A 514 -1.01 -2.53 -0.84
N ILE A 515 -1.29 -3.07 -2.03
CA ILE A 515 -1.26 -2.31 -3.30
C ILE A 515 -2.18 -1.08 -3.27
N PRO A 516 -3.47 -1.17 -2.85
CA PRO A 516 -4.37 -0.02 -2.90
C PRO A 516 -3.89 1.14 -2.03
N ILE A 517 -3.45 0.85 -0.80
CA ILE A 517 -3.01 1.83 0.20
C ILE A 517 -1.74 2.55 -0.26
N THR A 518 -0.74 1.78 -0.69
CA THR A 518 0.55 2.34 -1.10
C THR A 518 0.45 3.09 -2.42
N ARG A 519 -0.43 2.68 -3.33
CA ARG A 519 -0.75 3.43 -4.55
C ARG A 519 -1.31 4.81 -4.24
N GLU A 520 -2.26 4.90 -3.31
CA GLU A 520 -2.85 6.18 -2.91
C GLU A 520 -1.78 7.13 -2.34
N ILE A 521 -0.91 6.61 -1.48
CA ILE A 521 0.18 7.39 -0.88
C ILE A 521 1.23 7.81 -1.91
N GLN A 522 1.59 6.93 -2.86
CA GLN A 522 2.46 7.27 -3.99
C GLN A 522 1.87 8.41 -4.83
N GLN A 523 0.56 8.37 -5.10
CA GLN A 523 -0.14 9.42 -5.84
C GLN A 523 -0.13 10.74 -5.08
N LYS A 524 -0.50 10.75 -3.79
CA LYS A 524 -0.42 11.96 -2.94
C LYS A 524 1.00 12.53 -2.90
N SER A 525 2.01 11.66 -2.82
CA SER A 525 3.42 12.09 -2.79
C SER A 525 3.87 12.78 -4.10
N ARG A 526 3.19 12.52 -5.23
CA ARG A 526 3.48 13.15 -6.52
C ARG A 526 2.94 14.57 -6.66
N ASP A 527 2.00 14.98 -5.81
CA ASP A 527 1.39 16.30 -5.91
C ASP A 527 2.34 17.46 -5.53
N LYS A 528 3.60 17.15 -5.18
CA LYS A 528 4.75 18.06 -4.91
C LYS A 528 4.46 19.19 -3.91
N ARG A 529 3.31 19.15 -3.25
CA ARG A 529 2.92 19.98 -2.12
C ARG A 529 3.03 19.09 -0.88
N PRO A 530 3.96 19.38 0.05
CA PRO A 530 4.03 18.64 1.30
C PRO A 530 2.81 19.03 2.15
N PHE A 531 1.95 18.04 2.43
CA PHE A 531 0.71 18.19 3.18
C PHE A 531 -0.35 19.02 2.44
N ASP A 532 -1.65 18.77 2.70
CA ASP A 532 -2.78 19.54 2.18
C ASP A 532 -2.78 20.98 2.76
N PHE A 533 -1.75 21.75 2.43
CA PHE A 533 -1.53 23.11 2.89
C PHE A 533 -2.09 24.09 1.85
N GLU A 534 -3.17 24.79 2.20
CA GLU A 534 -3.58 25.98 1.47
C GLU A 534 -2.54 27.08 1.70
N MET A 535 -1.67 27.31 0.72
CA MET A 535 -0.70 28.40 0.76
C MET A 535 -1.43 29.74 0.93
N PRO A 536 -1.05 30.57 1.91
CA PRO A 536 -1.60 31.91 2.04
C PRO A 536 -1.48 32.69 0.73
N PRO A 537 -2.50 33.48 0.33
CA PRO A 537 -2.52 34.21 -0.94
C PRO A 537 -1.34 35.15 -1.19
N HIS A 538 -0.62 35.56 -0.15
CA HIS A 538 0.53 36.45 -0.25
C HIS A 538 1.83 35.73 -0.65
N LEU A 539 1.85 34.39 -0.65
CA LEU A 539 2.99 33.56 -1.04
C LEU A 539 2.88 32.99 -2.48
N THR A 540 1.76 33.23 -3.17
CA THR A 540 1.48 32.72 -4.53
C THR A 540 1.76 33.75 -5.64
N MET A 541 2.65 34.72 -5.43
CA MET A 541 3.03 35.73 -6.44
C MET A 541 4.39 35.48 -7.08
#